data_AF-F9DTS5-F1
#
_entry.id   AF-F9DTS5-F1
#
_cell.length_a   1.000
_cell.length_b   1.000
_cell.length_c   1.000
_cell.angle_alpha   90.00
_cell.angle_beta   90.00
_cell.angle_gamma   90.00
#
_symmetry.space_group_name_H-M   'P 1'
#
loop_
_entity.id
_entity.type
_entity.pdbx_description
1 polymer ?
#
loop_
_entity_poly.entity_id
_entity_poly.type
_entity_poly.pdbx_seq_one_letter_code
_entity_poly.pdbx_strand_id
1 'polypeptide(L)' 'MAKEMDIKKIISNLAKLGVSATLTKSRSDMLQSLTPAVQAPPVQPN' A
#
# COMPACT_ATOMS: atom_id res chain seq x y z
N MET A 1 -8.26 14.64 11.29
CA MET A 1 -7.33 14.67 12.44
C MET A 1 -7.51 13.51 13.42
N ALA A 2 -8.58 13.44 14.25
CA ALA A 2 -8.71 12.35 15.24
C ALA A 2 -8.74 10.93 14.60
N LYS A 3 -9.59 10.71 13.59
CA LYS A 3 -9.66 9.43 12.85
C LYS A 3 -8.35 9.03 12.16
N GLU A 4 -7.62 10.00 11.61
CA GLU A 4 -6.32 9.73 10.96
C GLU A 4 -5.26 9.31 11.98
N MET A 5 -5.29 9.89 13.18
CA MET A 5 -4.40 9.51 14.27
C MET A 5 -4.67 8.07 14.72
N ASP A 6 -5.94 7.66 14.80
CA ASP A 6 -6.29 6.29 15.18
C ASP A 6 -5.90 5.27 14.11
N ILE A 7 -6.06 5.61 12.82
CA ILE A 7 -5.58 4.74 11.73
C ILE A 7 -4.05 4.57 11.79
N LYS A 8 -3.29 5.62 12.09
CA LYS A 8 -1.83 5.52 12.27
C LYS A 8 -1.46 4.60 13.45
N LYS A 9 -2.22 4.63 14.56
CA LYS A 9 -2.01 3.70 15.68
C LYS A 9 -2.27 2.25 15.26
N ILE A 10 -3.34 2.01 14.49
CA ILE A 10 -3.64 0.67 13.94
C ILE A 10 -2.48 0.19 13.07
N ILE A 11 -2.01 1.01 12.13
CA ILE A 11 -0.87 0.67 11.26
C ILE A 11 0.38 0.36 12.09
N SER A 12 0.68 1.17 13.12
CA SER A 12 1.81 0.92 14.01
C SER A 12 1.68 -0.40 14.77
N ASN A 13 0.49 -0.75 15.25
CA ASN A 13 0.26 -2.01 15.94
C ASN A 13 0.37 -3.21 14.99
N LEU A 14 -0.12 -3.10 13.75
CA LEU A 14 0.07 -4.14 12.73
C LEU A 14 1.55 -4.36 12.40
N ALA A 15 2.32 -3.28 12.28
CA ALA A 15 3.76 -3.36 12.03
C ALA A 15 4.50 -4.10 13.16
N LYS A 16 4.11 -3.88 14.43
CA LYS A 16 4.65 -4.63 15.58
C LYS A 16 4.34 -6.14 15.52
N LEU A 17 3.28 -6.54 14.82
CA LEU A 17 2.91 -7.93 14.57
C LEU A 17 3.55 -8.50 13.29
N GLY A 18 4.42 -7.75 12.62
CA GLY A 18 5.05 -8.15 11.35
C GLY A 18 4.15 -7.99 10.12
N VAL A 19 3.01 -7.32 10.27
CA VAL A 19 2.07 -7.06 9.17
C VAL A 19 2.29 -5.66 8.62
N SER A 20 2.65 -5.56 7.35
CA SER A 20 2.76 -4.26 6.66
C SER A 20 1.37 -3.77 6.22
N ALA A 21 1.06 -2.52 6.51
CA ALA A 21 -0.19 -1.87 6.12
C ALA A 21 0.06 -0.45 5.62
N THR A 22 -0.59 -0.08 4.53
CA THR A 22 -0.43 1.22 3.87
C THR A 22 -1.74 1.98 3.87
N LEU A 23 -1.68 3.27 4.20
CA LEU A 23 -2.84 4.16 4.09
C LEU A 23 -3.00 4.66 2.65
N THR A 24 -4.16 4.40 2.05
CA THR A 24 -4.52 4.87 0.71
C THR A 24 -5.44 6.09 0.80
N LYS A 25 -5.23 7.09 -0.06
CA LYS A 25 -6.04 8.33 -0.06
C LYS A 25 -7.39 8.14 -0.74
N SER A 26 -7.48 7.21 -1.68
CA SER A 26 -8.71 6.90 -2.43
C SER A 26 -8.85 5.40 -2.72
N ARG A 27 -10.06 4.99 -3.12
CA ARG A 27 -10.32 3.62 -3.61
C ARG A 27 -9.46 3.29 -4.84
N SER A 28 -9.23 4.25 -5.73
CA SER A 28 -8.40 4.06 -6.92
C SER A 28 -6.96 3.72 -6.57
N ASP A 29 -6.36 4.44 -5.61
CA ASP A 29 -5.01 4.15 -5.12
C ASP A 29 -4.93 2.74 -4.49
N MET A 30 -5.98 2.33 -3.78
CA MET A 30 -6.08 1.00 -3.21
C MET A 30 -6.10 -0.07 -4.31
N LEU A 31 -6.91 0.10 -5.35
CA LEU A 31 -6.94 -0.84 -6.47
C LEU A 31 -5.58 -0.96 -7.16
N GLN A 32 -4.88 0.16 -7.38
CA GLN A 32 -3.52 0.16 -7.93
C GLN A 32 -2.50 -0.53 -7.02
N SER A 33 -2.62 -0.37 -5.70
CA SER A 33 -1.73 -1.07 -4.75
C SER A 33 -1.94 -2.59 -4.72
N LEU A 34 -3.12 -3.05 -5.11
CA LEU A 34 -3.47 -4.47 -5.16
C LEU A 34 -3.14 -5.12 -6.51
N THR A 35 -2.94 -4.32 -7.56
CA THR A 35 -2.44 -4.87 -8.82
C THR A 35 -0.98 -5.29 -8.65
N PRO A 36 -0.62 -6.55 -8.91
CA PRO A 36 0.78 -6.95 -8.99
C PRO A 36 1.50 -6.02 -9.96
N ALA A 37 2.68 -5.53 -9.60
CA ALA A 37 3.49 -4.74 -10.52
C ALA A 37 3.61 -5.53 -11.83
N VAL A 38 3.03 -5.00 -12.91
CA VAL A 38 3.19 -5.60 -14.24
C VAL A 38 4.70 -5.60 -14.49
N GLN A 39 5.30 -6.78 -14.47
CA GLN A 39 6.67 -6.95 -14.96
C GLN A 39 6.59 -6.60 -16.44
N ALA A 40 6.98 -5.38 -16.80
CA ALA A 40 7.11 -4.99 -18.18
C ALA A 40 7.99 -6.05 -18.86
N PRO A 41 7.61 -6.60 -20.04
CA PRO A 41 8.47 -7.50 -20.77
C PRO A 41 9.84 -6.82 -20.94
N PRO A 42 10.96 -7.54 -20.74
CA PRO A 42 12.27 -6.97 -21.01
C PRO A 42 12.27 -6.47 -22.45
N VAL A 43 12.44 -5.16 -22.62
CA VAL A 43 12.55 -4.52 -23.92
C VAL A 43 13.85 -5.05 -24.53
N GLN A 44 13.78 -5.92 -25.53
CA GLN A 44 14.97 -6.31 -26.29
C GLN A 44 15.44 -5.09 -27.08
N PRO A 45 16.67 -4.59 -26.87
CA PRO A 45 17.26 -3.60 -27.74
C PRO A 45 17.45 -4.21 -29.12
N ASN A 46 17.00 -3.49 -30.15
CA ASN A 46 17.18 -3.85 -31.55
C ASN A 46 18.27 -2.99 -32.19
#